data_AF-A0A0K9NE83-F1
#
_entry.id   AF-A0A0K9NE83-F1
#
_cell.length_a   1.000
_cell.length_b   1.000
_cell.length_c   1.000
_cell.angle_alpha   90.00
_cell.angle_beta   90.00
_cell.angle_gamma   90.00
#
_symmetry.space_group_name_H-M   'P 1'
#
loop_
_entity.id
_entity.type
_entity.pdbx_description
1 polymer ?
#
loop_
_entity_poly.entity_id
_entity_poly.type
_entity_poly.pdbx_seq_one_letter_code
_entity_poly.pdbx_strand_id
1 'polypeptide(L)'
;MDKDTLLHFMSVAEKLKCTVRHSWTSGGRRESVAEHVFRLCVFAWLVQDEFPELDMDKVMEMCLFHDLGEAVTGDIPCFEKKEEDRTAEEGAIRRMTEMLPADRRKRLDGLFEELEAGRTGEAKLVHALDKMEALIQHNEAPISTWLPLEYDLQLTYGQKEAEAFPYTEQLRKTVEQDSIHKIAREGMKKHVGTEAFHVSSDKEKLDFRRVVQLMRQSYWARTRSEEMIRKAMEGSVCYGVYDREGYMVGYARIITDFATTFYLMDVIIDEDYRGKGLGTLLMDAVMDDVGSLHGVLHTDDAGGFYERYGFRHDERRQEVLMEKERQNV
;
A
#
# COMPACT_ATOMS: atom_id res chain seq x y z
N MET A 1 37.42 -9.86 -17.56
CA MET A 1 37.29 -8.48 -17.06
C MET A 1 38.67 -8.05 -16.58
N ASP A 2 39.17 -6.91 -17.03
CA ASP A 2 40.41 -6.34 -16.49
C ASP A 2 40.19 -5.78 -15.07
N LYS A 3 41.28 -5.52 -14.36
CA LYS A 3 41.22 -5.13 -12.94
C LYS A 3 40.64 -3.72 -12.76
N ASP A 4 40.85 -2.82 -13.70
CA ASP A 4 40.38 -1.44 -13.59
C ASP A 4 38.87 -1.38 -13.78
N THR A 5 38.35 -2.11 -14.78
CA THR A 5 36.89 -2.29 -14.96
C THR A 5 36.23 -2.97 -13.76
N LEU A 6 36.88 -3.99 -13.17
CA LEU A 6 36.39 -4.60 -11.94
C LEU A 6 36.28 -3.57 -10.80
N LEU A 7 37.36 -2.82 -10.54
CA LEU A 7 37.36 -1.81 -9.48
C LEU A 7 36.35 -0.69 -9.75
N HIS A 8 36.14 -0.33 -11.02
CA HIS A 8 35.10 0.62 -11.39
C HIS A 8 33.70 0.08 -11.10
N PHE A 9 33.39 -1.16 -11.50
CA PHE A 9 32.12 -1.81 -11.17
C PHE A 9 31.88 -1.86 -9.66
N MET A 10 32.91 -2.26 -8.89
CA MET A 10 32.83 -2.28 -7.42
C MET A 10 32.60 -0.89 -6.82
N SER A 11 33.16 0.16 -7.43
CA SER A 11 32.94 1.55 -6.99
C SER A 11 31.51 2.03 -7.27
N VAL A 12 30.85 1.50 -8.31
CA VAL A 12 29.43 1.81 -8.54
C VAL A 12 28.55 1.01 -7.58
N ALA A 13 28.81 -0.29 -7.41
CA ALA A 13 28.05 -1.14 -6.49
C ALA A 13 28.13 -0.65 -5.03
N GLU A 14 29.25 -0.05 -4.62
CA GLU A 14 29.41 0.55 -3.29
C GLU A 14 28.34 1.60 -2.97
N LYS A 15 27.83 2.32 -3.98
CA LYS A 15 26.80 3.35 -3.80
C LYS A 15 25.51 2.80 -3.20
N LEU A 16 25.19 1.52 -3.40
CA LEU A 16 24.03 0.87 -2.77
C LEU A 16 24.08 0.90 -1.23
N LYS A 17 25.28 1.00 -0.64
CA LYS A 17 25.46 1.17 0.81
C LYS A 17 25.08 2.58 1.28
N CYS A 18 25.15 3.54 0.37
CA CYS A 18 24.89 4.96 0.63
C CYS A 18 23.47 5.36 0.19
N THR A 19 22.87 4.65 -0.75
CA THR A 19 21.47 4.85 -1.17
C THR A 19 20.54 4.33 -0.08
N VAL A 20 19.70 5.22 0.48
CA VAL A 20 18.77 4.89 1.56
C VAL A 20 17.37 4.63 1.04
N ARG A 21 16.75 3.55 1.50
CA ARG A 21 15.37 3.15 1.23
C ARG A 21 14.37 3.96 2.03
N HIS A 22 13.11 4.00 1.62
CA HIS A 22 12.04 4.57 2.43
C HIS A 22 11.93 3.91 3.82
N SER A 23 12.14 2.60 3.86
CA SER A 23 12.09 1.76 5.04
C SER A 23 13.04 2.23 6.15
N TRP A 24 12.55 2.11 7.39
CA TRP A 24 13.32 2.38 8.59
C TRP A 24 13.70 1.08 9.29
N THR A 25 14.87 1.07 9.89
CA THR A 25 15.32 -0.01 10.77
C THR A 25 14.73 0.16 12.18
N SER A 26 14.67 -0.94 12.95
CA SER A 26 14.28 -0.91 14.37
C SER A 26 15.16 0.00 15.24
N GLY A 27 16.39 0.27 14.81
CA GLY A 27 17.33 1.20 15.45
C GLY A 27 17.09 2.68 15.15
N GLY A 28 16.07 3.02 14.33
CA GLY A 28 15.69 4.41 14.06
C GLY A 28 16.55 5.13 13.01
N ARG A 29 17.21 4.38 12.12
CA ARG A 29 17.85 4.91 10.90
C ARG A 29 17.16 4.37 9.66
N ARG A 30 17.30 5.06 8.52
CA ARG A 30 16.89 4.51 7.22
C ARG A 30 17.78 3.34 6.83
N GLU A 31 17.15 2.33 6.25
CA GLU A 31 17.81 1.17 5.66
C GLU A 31 18.53 1.58 4.37
N SER A 32 19.65 0.95 4.03
CA SER A 32 20.29 1.10 2.72
C SER A 32 19.84 0.00 1.76
N VAL A 33 19.90 0.26 0.45
CA VAL A 33 19.55 -0.74 -0.58
C VAL A 33 20.40 -2.01 -0.43
N ALA A 34 21.68 -1.88 -0.08
CA ALA A 34 22.54 -3.03 0.18
C ALA A 34 22.09 -3.89 1.37
N GLU A 35 21.48 -3.29 2.39
CA GLU A 35 20.97 -4.02 3.56
C GLU A 35 19.68 -4.77 3.24
N HIS A 36 18.78 -4.13 2.48
CA HIS A 36 17.58 -4.77 1.92
C HIS A 36 17.95 -5.99 1.08
N VAL A 37 18.83 -5.82 0.08
CA VAL A 37 19.29 -6.90 -0.79
C VAL A 37 19.91 -8.04 0.01
N PHE A 38 20.73 -7.73 1.02
CA PHE A 38 21.31 -8.75 1.88
C PHE A 38 20.23 -9.55 2.62
N ARG A 39 19.28 -8.86 3.27
CA ARG A 39 18.23 -9.55 4.05
C ARG A 39 17.25 -10.30 3.15
N LEU A 40 16.95 -9.79 1.96
CA LEU A 40 16.17 -10.48 0.94
C LEU A 40 16.83 -11.78 0.47
N CYS A 41 18.15 -11.79 0.25
CA CYS A 41 18.88 -13.03 -0.07
C CYS A 41 18.84 -14.04 1.09
N VAL A 42 19.01 -13.59 2.34
CA VAL A 42 18.87 -14.46 3.52
C VAL A 42 17.45 -15.03 3.61
N PHE A 43 16.44 -14.19 3.34
CA PHE A 43 15.04 -14.60 3.34
C PHE A 43 14.78 -15.68 2.28
N ALA A 44 15.19 -15.46 1.04
CA ALA A 44 15.08 -16.45 -0.04
C ALA A 44 15.79 -17.77 0.29
N TRP A 45 16.99 -17.70 0.89
CA TRP A 45 17.74 -18.89 1.29
C TRP A 45 17.03 -19.69 2.40
N LEU A 46 16.41 -19.02 3.36
CA LEU A 46 15.71 -19.70 4.47
C LEU A 46 14.44 -20.43 4.03
N VAL A 47 13.78 -19.97 2.96
CA VAL A 47 12.51 -20.55 2.47
C VAL A 47 12.71 -21.51 1.31
N GLN A 48 13.95 -21.79 0.89
CA GLN A 48 14.25 -22.55 -0.33
C GLN A 48 13.64 -23.96 -0.37
N ASP A 49 13.52 -24.62 0.78
CA ASP A 49 12.98 -25.99 0.88
C ASP A 49 11.48 -26.05 0.56
N GLU A 50 10.79 -24.90 0.59
CA GLU A 50 9.37 -24.77 0.26
C GLU A 50 9.13 -24.68 -1.26
N PHE A 51 10.19 -24.54 -2.07
CA PHE A 51 10.14 -24.38 -3.52
C PHE A 51 11.07 -25.36 -4.26
N PRO A 52 10.92 -26.69 -4.07
CA PRO A 52 11.83 -27.69 -4.63
C PRO A 52 11.86 -27.74 -6.16
N GLU A 53 10.86 -27.17 -6.83
CA GLU A 53 10.76 -27.08 -8.29
C GLU A 53 11.46 -25.85 -8.90
N LEU A 54 11.89 -24.89 -8.08
CA LEU A 54 12.52 -23.65 -8.55
C LEU A 54 14.05 -23.72 -8.49
N ASP A 55 14.71 -23.01 -9.40
CA ASP A 55 16.17 -22.79 -9.32
C ASP A 55 16.47 -21.72 -8.26
N MET A 56 16.69 -22.16 -7.01
CA MET A 56 16.91 -21.25 -5.89
C MET A 56 18.26 -20.53 -5.95
N ASP A 57 19.26 -21.08 -6.64
CA ASP A 57 20.52 -20.36 -6.91
C ASP A 57 20.26 -19.16 -7.83
N LYS A 58 19.41 -19.34 -8.83
CA LYS A 58 18.96 -18.25 -9.71
C LYS A 58 18.08 -17.24 -8.97
N VAL A 59 17.19 -17.67 -8.08
CA VAL A 59 16.39 -16.77 -7.22
C VAL A 59 17.31 -15.90 -6.36
N MET A 60 18.32 -16.49 -5.71
CA MET A 60 19.30 -15.74 -4.94
C MET A 60 20.11 -14.77 -5.81
N GLU A 61 20.49 -15.17 -7.02
CA GLU A 61 21.18 -14.31 -7.99
C GLU A 61 20.29 -13.13 -8.44
N MET A 62 18.98 -13.36 -8.66
CA MET A 62 18.00 -12.32 -8.95
C MET A 62 17.88 -11.34 -7.77
N CYS A 63 17.68 -11.82 -6.54
CA CYS A 63 17.62 -10.97 -5.35
C CYS A 63 18.87 -10.10 -5.21
N LEU A 64 20.06 -10.67 -5.47
CA LEU A 64 21.33 -9.96 -5.34
C LEU A 64 21.46 -8.74 -6.27
N PHE A 65 20.84 -8.79 -7.45
CA PHE A 65 21.03 -7.77 -8.48
C PHE A 65 19.80 -6.97 -8.85
N HIS A 66 18.59 -7.31 -8.37
CA HIS A 66 17.35 -6.66 -8.81
C HIS A 66 17.39 -5.13 -8.64
N ASP A 67 17.89 -4.62 -7.53
CA ASP A 67 18.02 -3.17 -7.24
C ASP A 67 19.38 -2.58 -7.64
N LEU A 68 20.16 -3.23 -8.51
CA LEU A 68 21.48 -2.72 -8.93
C LEU A 68 21.37 -1.36 -9.63
N GLY A 69 20.23 -1.06 -10.28
CA GLY A 69 19.95 0.22 -10.93
C GLY A 69 19.96 1.41 -9.95
N GLU A 70 19.54 1.18 -8.71
CA GLU A 70 19.43 2.21 -7.66
C GLU A 70 20.78 2.78 -7.22
N ALA A 71 21.89 2.09 -7.54
CA ALA A 71 23.24 2.62 -7.38
C ALA A 71 23.47 3.90 -8.19
N VAL A 72 22.68 4.13 -9.24
CA VAL A 72 22.81 5.26 -10.16
C VAL A 72 21.60 6.19 -10.09
N THR A 73 20.38 5.65 -9.97
CA THR A 73 19.13 6.44 -9.95
C THR A 73 18.72 6.89 -8.55
N GLY A 74 19.19 6.20 -7.49
CA GLY A 74 18.63 6.32 -6.15
C GLY A 74 17.39 5.44 -5.95
N ASP A 75 16.98 5.26 -4.69
CA ASP A 75 15.74 4.57 -4.30
C ASP A 75 14.55 5.51 -4.46
N ILE A 76 13.55 5.07 -5.23
CA ILE A 76 12.29 5.79 -5.41
C ILE A 76 11.16 4.86 -4.92
N PRO A 77 10.40 5.25 -3.88
CA PRO A 77 9.35 4.40 -3.31
C PRO A 77 8.33 3.96 -4.36
N CYS A 78 7.77 2.75 -4.21
CA CYS A 78 6.83 2.18 -5.18
C CYS A 78 5.61 3.08 -5.47
N PHE A 79 5.17 3.89 -4.50
CA PHE A 79 4.03 4.81 -4.65
C PHE A 79 4.38 6.17 -5.29
N GLU A 80 5.67 6.47 -5.48
CA GLU A 80 6.15 7.70 -6.15
C GLU A 80 6.71 7.43 -7.56
N LYS A 81 7.05 6.18 -7.87
CA LYS A 81 7.76 5.77 -9.09
C LYS A 81 6.93 5.97 -10.37
N LYS A 82 7.47 6.74 -11.33
CA LYS A 82 6.85 7.04 -12.64
C LYS A 82 7.51 6.25 -13.78
N GLU A 83 6.92 6.32 -14.97
CA GLU A 83 7.47 5.67 -16.18
C GLU A 83 8.84 6.26 -16.58
N GLU A 84 9.06 7.56 -16.37
CA GLU A 84 10.38 8.16 -16.63
C GLU A 84 11.46 7.59 -15.71
N ASP A 85 11.11 7.30 -14.45
CA ASP A 85 12.03 6.74 -13.46
C ASP A 85 12.43 5.30 -13.83
N ARG A 86 11.45 4.50 -14.28
CA ARG A 86 11.70 3.14 -14.81
C ARG A 86 12.67 3.17 -15.99
N THR A 87 12.44 4.06 -16.94
CA THR A 87 13.33 4.23 -18.10
C THR A 87 14.75 4.64 -17.69
N ALA A 88 14.87 5.51 -16.69
CA ALA A 88 16.17 5.95 -16.18
C ALA A 88 16.95 4.80 -15.51
N GLU A 89 16.24 3.94 -14.77
CA GLU A 89 16.76 2.76 -14.10
C GLU A 89 17.21 1.68 -15.09
N GLU A 90 16.41 1.36 -16.11
CA GLU A 90 16.81 0.47 -17.21
C GLU A 90 18.10 0.98 -17.88
N GLY A 91 18.20 2.28 -18.13
CA GLY A 91 19.39 2.91 -18.68
C GLY A 91 20.61 2.79 -17.76
N ALA A 92 20.41 2.87 -16.44
CA ALA A 92 21.46 2.68 -15.45
C ALA A 92 21.95 1.22 -15.38
N ILE A 93 21.02 0.28 -15.31
CA ILE A 93 21.30 -1.16 -15.33
C ILE A 93 22.10 -1.51 -16.59
N ARG A 94 21.67 -1.04 -17.76
CA ARG A 94 22.37 -1.29 -19.02
C ARG A 94 23.82 -0.79 -19.00
N ARG A 95 24.06 0.43 -18.49
CA ARG A 95 25.44 0.96 -18.35
C ARG A 95 26.27 0.12 -17.40
N MET A 96 25.65 -0.45 -16.36
CA MET A 96 26.31 -1.36 -15.42
C MET A 96 26.68 -2.69 -16.07
N THR A 97 25.74 -3.32 -16.78
CA THR A 97 25.98 -4.63 -17.42
C THR A 97 26.95 -4.52 -18.60
N GLU A 98 27.04 -3.35 -19.25
CA GLU A 98 28.03 -3.05 -20.31
C GLU A 98 29.49 -3.18 -19.85
N MET A 99 29.78 -3.03 -18.56
CA MET A 99 31.12 -3.22 -17.99
C MET A 99 31.51 -4.71 -17.85
N LEU A 100 30.53 -5.61 -17.90
CA LEU A 100 30.76 -7.03 -17.64
C LEU A 100 31.24 -7.77 -18.91
N PRO A 101 32.05 -8.84 -18.75
CA PRO A 101 32.32 -9.79 -19.83
C PRO A 101 31.04 -10.32 -20.47
N ALA A 102 31.10 -10.64 -21.77
CA ALA A 102 29.92 -10.97 -22.57
C ALA A 102 29.04 -12.10 -21.99
N ASP A 103 29.65 -13.11 -21.37
CA ASP A 103 28.96 -14.20 -20.69
C ASP A 103 28.19 -13.73 -19.44
N ARG A 104 28.84 -12.91 -18.59
CA ARG A 104 28.23 -12.35 -17.38
C ARG A 104 27.16 -11.31 -17.70
N ARG A 105 27.42 -10.45 -18.68
CA ARG A 105 26.46 -9.49 -19.19
C ARG A 105 25.20 -10.21 -19.68
N LYS A 106 25.35 -11.21 -20.55
CA LYS A 106 24.22 -11.99 -21.07
C LYS A 106 23.40 -12.66 -19.96
N ARG A 107 24.08 -13.22 -18.95
CA ARG A 107 23.39 -13.80 -17.78
C ARG A 107 22.58 -12.74 -17.06
N LEU A 108 23.20 -11.61 -16.71
CA LEU A 108 22.57 -10.57 -15.90
C LEU A 108 21.46 -9.82 -16.64
N ASP A 109 21.66 -9.48 -17.92
CA ASP A 109 20.62 -8.90 -18.79
C ASP A 109 19.40 -9.85 -18.85
N GLY A 110 19.64 -11.16 -18.99
CA GLY A 110 18.56 -12.16 -18.99
C GLY A 110 17.81 -12.28 -17.66
N LEU A 111 18.49 -12.09 -16.51
CA LEU A 111 17.82 -12.07 -15.21
C LEU A 111 16.90 -10.84 -15.07
N PHE A 112 17.35 -9.66 -15.52
CA PHE A 112 16.55 -8.45 -15.50
C PHE A 112 15.32 -8.56 -16.41
N GLU A 113 15.50 -9.02 -17.66
CA GLU A 113 14.40 -9.26 -18.60
C GLU A 113 13.35 -10.23 -18.02
N GLU A 114 13.81 -11.26 -17.30
CA GLU A 114 12.94 -12.25 -16.68
C GLU A 114 12.17 -11.69 -15.47
N LEU A 115 12.85 -10.94 -14.60
CA LEU A 115 12.24 -10.24 -13.47
C LEU A 115 11.18 -9.24 -13.94
N GLU A 116 11.51 -8.43 -14.94
CA GLU A 116 10.59 -7.45 -15.53
C GLU A 116 9.35 -8.14 -16.13
N ALA A 117 9.55 -9.25 -16.84
CA ALA A 117 8.45 -10.01 -17.42
C ALA A 117 7.54 -10.64 -16.36
N GLY A 118 8.05 -10.98 -15.16
CA GLY A 118 7.27 -11.49 -14.03
C GLY A 118 6.49 -12.79 -14.30
N ARG A 119 6.93 -13.58 -15.29
CA ARG A 119 6.18 -14.76 -15.78
C ARG A 119 6.66 -16.09 -15.18
N THR A 120 7.96 -16.21 -14.88
CA THR A 120 8.57 -17.44 -14.37
C THR A 120 8.30 -17.63 -12.88
N GLY A 121 8.47 -18.86 -12.38
CA GLY A 121 8.29 -19.15 -10.96
C GLY A 121 9.30 -18.40 -10.10
N GLU A 122 10.56 -18.34 -10.55
CA GLU A 122 11.65 -17.64 -9.88
C GLU A 122 11.38 -16.14 -9.78
N ALA A 123 11.00 -15.49 -10.90
CA ALA A 123 10.68 -14.06 -10.88
C ALA A 123 9.48 -13.74 -9.98
N LYS A 124 8.43 -14.56 -10.02
CA LYS A 124 7.26 -14.41 -9.14
C LYS A 124 7.65 -14.55 -7.66
N LEU A 125 8.52 -15.50 -7.34
CA LEU A 125 9.00 -15.69 -5.97
C LEU A 125 9.78 -14.46 -5.50
N VAL A 126 10.71 -13.95 -6.31
CA VAL A 126 11.46 -12.72 -5.98
C VAL A 126 10.50 -11.55 -5.72
N HIS A 127 9.53 -11.32 -6.60
CA HIS A 127 8.54 -10.24 -6.44
C HIS A 127 7.68 -10.37 -5.19
N ALA A 128 7.39 -11.61 -4.75
CA ALA A 128 6.64 -11.86 -3.52
C ALA A 128 7.51 -11.62 -2.28
N LEU A 129 8.73 -12.18 -2.28
CA LEU A 129 9.66 -12.05 -1.15
C LEU A 129 10.11 -10.60 -0.96
N ASP A 130 10.41 -9.87 -2.03
CA ASP A 130 10.83 -8.47 -2.00
C ASP A 130 9.78 -7.57 -1.32
N LYS A 131 8.51 -7.72 -1.72
CA LYS A 131 7.40 -6.99 -1.09
C LYS A 131 7.20 -7.38 0.36
N MET A 132 7.28 -8.68 0.67
CA MET A 132 7.15 -9.14 2.06
C MET A 132 8.29 -8.66 2.94
N GLU A 133 9.52 -8.59 2.41
CA GLU A 133 10.69 -8.05 3.11
C GLU A 133 10.42 -6.61 3.56
N ALA A 134 9.95 -5.76 2.64
CA ALA A 134 9.63 -4.37 2.95
C ALA A 134 8.55 -4.25 4.05
N LEU A 135 7.50 -5.07 3.97
CA LEU A 135 6.44 -5.11 4.98
C LEU A 135 6.98 -5.51 6.36
N ILE A 136 7.80 -6.56 6.42
CA ILE A 136 8.47 -7.01 7.65
C ILE A 136 9.37 -5.91 8.21
N GLN A 137 10.15 -5.21 7.37
CA GLN A 137 11.00 -4.11 7.82
C GLN A 137 10.19 -3.01 8.51
N HIS A 138 9.08 -2.61 7.91
CA HIS A 138 8.20 -1.61 8.49
C HIS A 138 7.60 -2.09 9.82
N ASN A 139 7.23 -3.36 9.96
CA ASN A 139 6.73 -3.90 11.23
C ASN A 139 7.80 -3.87 12.35
N GLU A 140 9.07 -4.09 12.01
CA GLU A 140 10.18 -3.97 12.95
C GLU A 140 10.54 -2.52 13.28
N ALA A 141 10.29 -1.59 12.36
CA ALA A 141 10.52 -0.16 12.56
C ALA A 141 9.59 0.42 13.64
N PRO A 142 9.96 1.53 14.31
CA PRO A 142 9.01 2.22 15.19
C PRO A 142 7.78 2.67 14.39
N ILE A 143 6.56 2.40 14.88
CA ILE A 143 5.33 2.79 14.14
C ILE A 143 5.24 4.30 13.86
N SER A 144 5.96 5.13 14.63
CA SER A 144 6.06 6.56 14.42
C SER A 144 6.77 6.96 13.12
N THR A 145 7.53 6.04 12.51
CA THR A 145 8.13 6.28 11.19
C THR A 145 7.15 5.97 10.06
N TRP A 146 6.00 5.36 10.36
CA TRP A 146 5.04 5.00 9.32
C TRP A 146 4.34 6.23 8.78
N LEU A 147 4.31 6.33 7.46
CA LEU A 147 3.44 7.28 6.79
C LEU A 147 1.98 6.84 6.95
N PRO A 148 1.03 7.78 6.90
CA PRO A 148 -0.38 7.42 7.02
C PRO A 148 -0.89 6.44 5.95
N LEU A 149 -0.36 6.45 4.71
CA LEU A 149 -0.67 5.44 3.69
C LEU A 149 -0.16 4.04 4.05
N GLU A 150 0.88 3.95 4.87
CA GLU A 150 1.55 2.68 5.13
C GLU A 150 0.71 1.77 6.02
N TYR A 151 -0.23 2.32 6.78
CA TYR A 151 -1.23 1.54 7.49
C TYR A 151 -2.07 0.70 6.52
N ASP A 152 -2.42 1.26 5.36
CA ASP A 152 -3.20 0.57 4.33
C ASP A 152 -2.29 -0.31 3.45
N LEU A 153 -1.09 0.17 3.08
CA LEU A 153 -0.13 -0.65 2.33
C LEU A 153 0.29 -1.89 3.13
N GLN A 154 0.40 -1.81 4.45
CA GLN A 154 0.71 -2.95 5.29
C GLN A 154 -0.31 -4.08 5.21
N LEU A 155 -1.55 -3.74 4.87
CA LEU A 155 -2.63 -4.71 4.69
C LEU A 155 -2.76 -5.16 3.23
N THR A 156 -2.43 -4.31 2.26
CA THR A 156 -2.78 -4.55 0.85
C THR A 156 -1.58 -4.84 -0.06
N TYR A 157 -0.40 -4.30 0.25
CA TYR A 157 0.76 -4.42 -0.60
C TYR A 157 1.25 -5.88 -0.68
N GLY A 158 1.63 -6.33 -1.87
CA GLY A 158 2.16 -7.67 -2.12
C GLY A 158 1.15 -8.82 -2.06
N GLN A 159 -0.15 -8.56 -1.87
CA GLN A 159 -1.17 -9.62 -1.83
C GLN A 159 -1.19 -10.43 -3.14
N LYS A 160 -1.30 -9.75 -4.28
CA LYS A 160 -1.36 -10.38 -5.62
C LYS A 160 -0.11 -11.21 -5.91
N GLU A 161 1.07 -10.72 -5.55
CA GLU A 161 2.33 -11.44 -5.78
C GLU A 161 2.45 -12.67 -4.88
N ALA A 162 1.97 -12.58 -3.63
CA ALA A 162 1.97 -13.68 -2.70
C ALA A 162 1.06 -14.85 -3.13
N GLU A 163 0.03 -14.60 -3.96
CA GLU A 163 -0.84 -15.65 -4.52
C GLU A 163 -0.10 -16.61 -5.50
N ALA A 164 1.14 -16.29 -5.90
CA ALA A 164 1.90 -17.12 -6.84
C ALA A 164 2.15 -18.54 -6.32
N PHE A 165 2.29 -18.71 -5.00
CA PHE A 165 2.53 -19.99 -4.34
C PHE A 165 1.73 -20.10 -3.03
N PRO A 166 1.24 -21.30 -2.65
CA PRO A 166 0.53 -21.49 -1.40
C PRO A 166 1.33 -21.05 -0.16
N TYR A 167 2.65 -21.29 -0.16
CA TYR A 167 3.52 -20.88 0.93
C TYR A 167 3.59 -19.35 1.07
N THR A 168 3.83 -18.63 -0.03
CA THR A 168 3.91 -17.15 0.00
C THR A 168 2.57 -16.54 0.38
N GLU A 169 1.45 -17.11 -0.04
CA GLU A 169 0.11 -16.65 0.33
C GLU A 169 -0.12 -16.77 1.86
N GLN A 170 0.26 -17.90 2.44
CA GLN A 170 0.16 -18.12 3.89
C GLN A 170 1.11 -17.22 4.68
N LEU A 171 2.34 -17.05 4.18
CA LEU A 171 3.31 -16.16 4.80
C LEU A 171 2.83 -14.71 4.77
N ARG A 172 2.24 -14.26 3.66
CA ARG A 172 1.68 -12.92 3.55
C ARG A 172 0.55 -12.66 4.56
N LYS A 173 -0.32 -13.65 4.79
CA LYS A 173 -1.37 -13.58 5.84
C LYS A 173 -0.75 -13.46 7.24
N THR A 174 0.38 -14.12 7.48
CA THR A 174 1.11 -14.02 8.76
C THR A 174 1.71 -12.62 8.95
N VAL A 175 2.33 -12.07 7.91
CA VAL A 175 2.86 -10.69 7.92
C VAL A 175 1.72 -9.68 8.14
N GLU A 176 0.57 -9.87 7.50
CA GLU A 176 -0.62 -9.03 7.70
C GLU A 176 -1.08 -9.00 9.16
N GLN A 177 -1.15 -10.17 9.79
CA GLN A 177 -1.54 -10.28 11.20
C GLN A 177 -0.54 -9.58 12.13
N ASP A 178 0.76 -9.66 11.83
CA ASP A 178 1.78 -8.93 12.57
C ASP A 178 1.58 -7.40 12.46
N SER A 179 1.28 -6.91 11.26
CA SER A 179 0.97 -5.49 11.03
C SER A 179 -0.28 -5.06 11.83
N ILE A 180 -1.35 -5.86 11.80
CA ILE A 180 -2.57 -5.60 12.59
C ILE A 180 -2.25 -5.55 14.09
N HIS A 181 -1.47 -6.49 14.61
CA HIS A 181 -1.08 -6.50 16.02
C HIS A 181 -0.23 -5.29 16.40
N LYS A 182 0.71 -4.88 15.54
CA LYS A 182 1.53 -3.68 15.76
C LYS A 182 0.65 -2.43 15.79
N ILE A 183 -0.26 -2.28 14.84
CA ILE A 183 -1.22 -1.16 14.79
C ILE A 183 -2.06 -1.13 16.08
N ALA A 184 -2.59 -2.26 16.53
CA ALA A 184 -3.38 -2.32 17.76
C ALA A 184 -2.54 -1.96 19.01
N ARG A 185 -1.28 -2.37 19.06
CA ARG A 185 -0.38 -2.13 20.22
C ARG A 185 0.17 -0.70 20.26
N GLU A 186 0.52 -0.15 19.11
CA GLU A 186 1.32 1.09 19.00
C GLU A 186 0.57 2.23 18.30
N GLY A 187 -0.43 1.93 17.47
CA GLY A 187 -1.14 2.90 16.62
C GLY A 187 -2.05 3.88 17.36
N MET A 188 -2.40 3.61 18.63
CA MET A 188 -3.19 4.53 19.46
C MET A 188 -2.38 5.72 20.04
N LYS A 189 -1.07 5.81 19.79
CA LYS A 189 -0.26 6.95 20.24
C LYS A 189 0.01 7.93 19.10
N LYS A 190 -0.92 8.88 18.97
CA LYS A 190 -0.79 10.17 18.26
C LYS A 190 -0.26 10.07 16.84
N HIS A 191 -1.17 10.14 15.87
CA HIS A 191 -0.85 10.44 14.47
C HIS A 191 -0.09 11.79 14.39
N VAL A 192 1.25 11.74 14.31
CA VAL A 192 2.11 12.94 14.24
C VAL A 192 1.99 13.66 12.86
N GLY A 193 1.12 13.17 11.96
CA GLY A 193 0.80 13.82 10.67
C GLY A 193 -0.60 14.47 10.56
N THR A 194 -1.51 14.26 11.53
CA THR A 194 -2.89 14.80 11.46
C THR A 194 -3.10 16.12 12.19
N GLU A 195 -2.06 16.74 12.76
CA GLU A 195 -2.18 18.09 13.35
C GLU A 195 -2.54 19.18 12.32
N ALA A 196 -2.65 18.84 11.03
CA ALA A 196 -3.14 19.72 9.97
C ALA A 196 -4.58 19.45 9.53
N PHE A 197 -5.21 18.36 9.98
CA PHE A 197 -6.55 17.98 9.54
C PHE A 197 -7.45 17.59 10.71
N HIS A 198 -8.73 17.87 10.58
CA HIS A 198 -9.72 17.49 11.59
C HIS A 198 -11.02 17.01 10.94
N VAL A 199 -11.79 16.22 11.67
CA VAL A 199 -13.12 15.77 11.26
C VAL A 199 -14.18 16.58 11.98
N SER A 200 -15.26 16.89 11.28
CA SER A 200 -16.44 17.53 11.86
C SER A 200 -17.70 16.88 11.32
N SER A 201 -18.62 16.54 12.22
CA SER A 201 -20.00 16.13 11.90
C SER A 201 -21.01 17.28 11.96
N ASP A 202 -20.53 18.51 12.22
CA ASP A 202 -21.32 19.73 12.17
C ASP A 202 -21.83 20.02 10.75
N LYS A 203 -23.13 19.84 10.54
CA LYS A 203 -23.79 20.04 9.24
C LYS A 203 -23.63 21.46 8.70
N GLU A 204 -23.50 22.46 9.56
CA GLU A 204 -23.36 23.86 9.13
C GLU A 204 -22.00 24.12 8.46
N LYS A 205 -21.01 23.24 8.67
CA LYS A 205 -19.69 23.32 8.02
C LYS A 205 -19.61 22.57 6.70
N LEU A 206 -20.65 21.84 6.30
CA LEU A 206 -20.63 21.06 5.07
C LEU A 206 -20.83 21.97 3.86
N ASP A 207 -19.76 22.18 3.08
CA ASP A 207 -19.87 22.86 1.80
C ASP A 207 -20.50 21.92 0.76
N PHE A 208 -21.77 22.16 0.44
CA PHE A 208 -22.53 21.39 -0.55
C PHE A 208 -21.82 21.31 -1.91
N ARG A 209 -21.24 22.42 -2.40
CA ARG A 209 -20.54 22.41 -3.69
C ARG A 209 -19.32 21.52 -3.63
N ARG A 210 -18.61 21.54 -2.49
CA ARG A 210 -17.44 20.71 -2.29
C ARG A 210 -17.80 19.22 -2.15
N VAL A 211 -18.87 18.89 -1.44
CA VAL A 211 -19.40 17.50 -1.41
C VAL A 211 -19.72 17.02 -2.82
N VAL A 212 -20.40 17.84 -3.63
CA VAL A 212 -20.68 17.48 -5.03
C VAL A 212 -19.38 17.21 -5.79
N GLN A 213 -18.37 18.06 -5.68
CA GLN A 213 -17.06 17.86 -6.34
C GLN A 213 -16.40 16.54 -5.92
N LEU A 214 -16.32 16.25 -4.63
CA LEU A 214 -15.78 14.98 -4.13
C LEU A 214 -16.56 13.78 -4.68
N MET A 215 -17.89 13.84 -4.65
CA MET A 215 -18.75 12.77 -5.14
C MET A 215 -18.61 12.52 -6.65
N ARG A 216 -18.16 13.52 -7.43
CA ARG A 216 -17.85 13.33 -8.86
C ARG A 216 -16.60 12.49 -9.09
N GLN A 217 -15.69 12.40 -8.13
CA GLN A 217 -14.48 11.57 -8.20
C GLN A 217 -14.76 10.08 -7.93
N SER A 218 -15.97 9.71 -7.47
CA SER A 218 -16.28 8.32 -7.13
C SER A 218 -17.00 7.57 -8.25
N TYR A 219 -16.70 6.28 -8.44
CA TYR A 219 -17.39 5.47 -9.43
C TYR A 219 -18.89 5.27 -9.09
N TRP A 220 -19.25 5.27 -7.81
CA TRP A 220 -20.60 4.99 -7.30
C TRP A 220 -21.54 6.20 -7.23
N ALA A 221 -21.00 7.43 -7.24
CA ALA A 221 -21.80 8.65 -7.07
C ALA A 221 -21.62 9.69 -8.18
N ARG A 222 -20.65 9.52 -9.09
CA ARG A 222 -20.35 10.50 -10.14
C ARG A 222 -21.49 10.90 -11.05
N THR A 223 -22.54 10.08 -11.18
CA THR A 223 -23.71 10.35 -12.03
C THR A 223 -24.92 10.89 -11.26
N ARG A 224 -24.89 10.95 -9.92
CA ARG A 224 -26.04 11.40 -9.11
C ARG A 224 -26.35 12.87 -9.36
N SER A 225 -27.62 13.24 -9.44
CA SER A 225 -28.01 14.65 -9.54
C SER A 225 -27.64 15.41 -8.26
N GLU A 226 -27.37 16.71 -8.38
CA GLU A 226 -27.12 17.55 -7.20
C GLU A 226 -28.29 17.53 -6.21
N GLU A 227 -29.53 17.46 -6.72
CA GLU A 227 -30.71 17.33 -5.88
C GLU A 227 -30.71 16.03 -5.07
N MET A 228 -30.32 14.92 -5.70
CA MET A 228 -30.20 13.64 -5.00
C MET A 228 -29.11 13.67 -3.93
N ILE A 229 -27.95 14.27 -4.24
CA ILE A 229 -26.86 14.45 -3.26
C ILE A 229 -27.36 15.29 -2.07
N ARG A 230 -28.06 16.40 -2.33
CA ARG A 230 -28.59 17.28 -1.31
C ARG A 230 -29.57 16.56 -0.39
N LYS A 231 -30.56 15.87 -0.95
CA LYS A 231 -31.53 15.08 -0.18
C LYS A 231 -30.86 13.98 0.64
N ALA A 232 -29.84 13.33 0.10
CA ALA A 232 -29.06 12.32 0.83
C ALA A 232 -28.30 12.92 2.02
N MET A 233 -27.69 14.11 1.85
CA MET A 233 -27.02 14.84 2.93
C MET A 233 -28.00 15.24 4.04
N GLU A 234 -29.15 15.81 3.67
CA GLU A 234 -30.19 16.24 4.61
C GLU A 234 -30.66 15.09 5.50
N GLY A 235 -30.91 13.92 4.90
CA GLY A 235 -31.39 12.71 5.59
C GLY A 235 -30.33 11.84 6.26
N SER A 236 -29.05 12.23 6.22
CA SER A 236 -27.95 11.43 6.80
C SER A 236 -27.20 12.21 7.89
N VAL A 237 -26.45 11.50 8.73
CA VAL A 237 -25.37 12.10 9.52
C VAL A 237 -24.15 12.15 8.62
N CYS A 238 -23.53 13.31 8.49
CA CYS A 238 -22.49 13.56 7.52
C CYS A 238 -21.22 14.03 8.23
N TYR A 239 -20.08 13.59 7.71
CA TYR A 239 -18.76 13.90 8.26
C TYR A 239 -17.93 14.53 7.15
N GLY A 240 -17.23 15.61 7.47
CA GLY A 240 -16.25 16.24 6.60
C GLY A 240 -14.86 16.16 7.21
N VAL A 241 -13.84 15.91 6.38
CA VAL A 241 -12.43 16.10 6.74
C VAL A 241 -11.98 17.46 6.24
N TYR A 242 -11.36 18.27 7.10
CA TYR A 242 -10.98 19.65 6.81
C TYR A 242 -9.50 19.87 7.09
N ASP A 243 -8.84 20.67 6.26
CA ASP A 243 -7.49 21.17 6.54
C ASP A 243 -7.48 22.35 7.54
N ARG A 244 -6.31 22.95 7.77
CA ARG A 244 -6.15 24.11 8.68
C ARG A 244 -6.86 25.37 8.21
N GLU A 245 -7.08 25.52 6.90
CA GLU A 245 -7.76 26.67 6.31
C GLU A 245 -9.29 26.47 6.25
N GLY A 246 -9.77 25.29 6.65
CA GLY A 246 -11.18 24.92 6.61
C GLY A 246 -11.63 24.40 5.25
N TYR A 247 -10.70 24.06 4.35
CA TYR A 247 -11.02 23.43 3.08
C TYR A 247 -11.34 21.96 3.28
N MET A 248 -12.50 21.53 2.77
CA MET A 248 -12.95 20.15 2.94
C MET A 248 -12.27 19.23 1.91
N VAL A 249 -11.58 18.21 2.40
CA VAL A 249 -10.76 17.27 1.63
C VAL A 249 -11.25 15.83 1.73
N GLY A 250 -12.30 15.58 2.51
CA GLY A 250 -12.91 14.26 2.64
C GLY A 250 -14.36 14.36 3.08
N TYR A 251 -15.14 13.33 2.78
CA TYR A 251 -16.56 13.27 3.08
C TYR A 251 -16.98 11.82 3.34
N ALA A 252 -17.87 11.61 4.31
CA ALA A 252 -18.58 10.36 4.53
C ALA A 252 -19.98 10.66 5.06
N ARG A 253 -20.88 9.68 4.95
CA ARG A 253 -22.17 9.76 5.64
C ARG A 253 -22.62 8.40 6.18
N ILE A 254 -23.46 8.46 7.20
CA ILE A 254 -24.16 7.29 7.74
C ILE A 254 -25.66 7.55 7.81
N ILE A 255 -26.43 6.48 7.63
CA ILE A 255 -27.85 6.44 8.01
C ILE A 255 -27.93 5.57 9.26
N THR A 256 -28.44 6.10 10.37
CA THR A 256 -28.47 5.38 11.65
C THR A 256 -29.64 5.84 12.52
N ASP A 257 -30.07 4.96 13.43
CA ASP A 257 -30.97 5.25 14.54
C ASP A 257 -30.21 5.52 15.86
N PHE A 258 -28.87 5.45 15.84
CA PHE A 258 -27.98 5.54 17.01
C PHE A 258 -28.22 4.51 18.11
N ALA A 259 -28.98 3.44 17.83
CA ALA A 259 -29.39 2.46 18.83
C ALA A 259 -29.09 1.02 18.41
N THR A 260 -29.31 0.68 17.14
CA THR A 260 -29.22 -0.71 16.68
C THR A 260 -28.29 -0.89 15.50
N THR A 261 -28.32 0.03 14.53
CA THR A 261 -27.67 -0.18 13.24
C THR A 261 -27.22 1.12 12.59
N PHE A 262 -26.22 1.02 11.73
CA PHE A 262 -25.84 2.09 10.81
C PHE A 262 -25.49 1.54 9.43
N TYR A 263 -25.80 2.31 8.40
CA TYR A 263 -25.35 2.08 7.03
C TYR A 263 -24.31 3.15 6.69
N LEU A 264 -23.04 2.73 6.55
CA LEU A 264 -21.94 3.56 6.08
C LEU A 264 -22.01 3.72 4.56
N MET A 265 -21.96 4.97 4.09
CA MET A 265 -22.12 5.29 2.69
C MET A 265 -21.20 6.46 2.28
N ASP A 266 -20.83 6.48 1.00
CA ASP A 266 -20.19 7.62 0.34
C ASP A 266 -18.91 8.12 1.04
N VAL A 267 -18.08 7.19 1.53
CA VAL A 267 -16.75 7.50 2.10
C VAL A 267 -15.80 7.85 0.96
N ILE A 268 -15.24 9.06 0.99
CA ILE A 268 -14.33 9.55 -0.03
C ILE A 268 -13.33 10.55 0.53
N ILE A 269 -12.06 10.42 0.13
CA ILE A 269 -11.03 11.43 0.29
C ILE A 269 -10.69 11.97 -1.10
N ASP A 270 -10.51 13.29 -1.20
CA ASP A 270 -10.09 13.95 -2.43
C ASP A 270 -8.79 13.30 -2.96
N GLU A 271 -8.73 13.06 -4.26
CA GLU A 271 -7.58 12.43 -4.94
C GLU A 271 -6.23 13.06 -4.57
N ASP A 272 -6.14 14.39 -4.48
CA ASP A 272 -4.91 15.12 -4.15
C ASP A 272 -4.48 14.96 -2.67
N TYR A 273 -5.36 14.37 -1.86
CA TYR A 273 -5.20 14.19 -0.41
C TYR A 273 -5.23 12.72 0.01
N ARG A 274 -5.36 11.77 -0.94
CA ARG A 274 -5.25 10.33 -0.68
C ARG A 274 -3.82 9.95 -0.27
N GLY A 275 -3.69 8.81 0.39
CA GLY A 275 -2.40 8.35 0.95
C GLY A 275 -1.91 9.14 2.17
N LYS A 276 -2.71 10.08 2.69
CA LYS A 276 -2.38 10.86 3.90
C LYS A 276 -3.12 10.36 5.15
N GLY A 277 -3.70 9.15 5.08
CA GLY A 277 -4.44 8.49 6.17
C GLY A 277 -5.70 9.24 6.63
N LEU A 278 -6.17 10.20 5.83
CA LEU A 278 -7.39 10.94 6.10
C LEU A 278 -8.63 10.04 6.07
N GLY A 279 -8.59 8.92 5.34
CA GLY A 279 -9.63 7.91 5.36
C GLY A 279 -9.73 7.23 6.74
N THR A 280 -8.59 6.90 7.35
CA THR A 280 -8.52 6.39 8.73
C THR A 280 -9.06 7.44 9.70
N LEU A 281 -8.56 8.68 9.62
CA LEU A 281 -9.03 9.79 10.47
C LEU A 281 -10.56 9.98 10.39
N LEU A 282 -11.12 9.92 9.18
CA LEU A 282 -12.55 10.03 8.94
C LEU A 282 -13.33 8.87 9.54
N MET A 283 -12.84 7.64 9.34
CA MET A 283 -13.49 6.44 9.83
C MET A 283 -13.41 6.30 11.35
N ASP A 284 -12.30 6.66 11.98
CA ASP A 284 -12.17 6.71 13.43
C ASP A 284 -13.27 7.60 14.04
N ALA A 285 -13.48 8.79 13.47
CA ALA A 285 -14.54 9.69 13.92
C ALA A 285 -15.96 9.12 13.72
N VAL A 286 -16.21 8.38 12.63
CA VAL A 286 -17.49 7.67 12.45
C VAL A 286 -17.66 6.57 13.49
N MET A 287 -16.61 5.81 13.78
CA MET A 287 -16.66 4.70 14.72
C MET A 287 -16.73 5.14 16.18
N ASP A 288 -16.20 6.31 16.52
CA ASP A 288 -16.44 6.93 17.83
C ASP A 288 -17.93 7.16 18.07
N ASP A 289 -18.69 7.53 17.03
CA ASP A 289 -20.14 7.79 17.14
C ASP A 289 -20.99 6.51 17.08
N VAL A 290 -20.64 5.51 16.26
CA VAL A 290 -21.49 4.33 15.98
C VAL A 290 -20.81 2.97 16.03
N GLY A 291 -19.55 2.87 16.44
CA GLY A 291 -18.74 1.65 16.36
C GLY A 291 -19.24 0.48 17.21
N SER A 292 -20.12 0.72 18.20
CA SER A 292 -20.76 -0.34 18.99
C SER A 292 -22.03 -0.92 18.35
N LEU A 293 -22.53 -0.30 17.28
CA LEU A 293 -23.77 -0.69 16.60
C LEU A 293 -23.49 -1.72 15.49
N HIS A 294 -24.55 -2.35 14.97
CA HIS A 294 -24.42 -3.20 13.80
C HIS A 294 -24.16 -2.36 12.55
N GLY A 295 -23.00 -2.54 11.91
CA GLY A 295 -22.63 -1.81 10.69
C GLY A 295 -22.92 -2.58 9.41
N VAL A 296 -23.42 -1.87 8.39
CA VAL A 296 -23.54 -2.36 7.01
C VAL A 296 -22.81 -1.37 6.08
N LEU A 297 -22.12 -1.90 5.07
CA LEU A 297 -21.54 -1.13 3.96
C LEU A 297 -21.50 -2.00 2.71
N HIS A 298 -21.47 -1.38 1.53
CA HIS A 298 -21.20 -2.05 0.26
C HIS A 298 -19.90 -1.46 -0.32
N THR A 299 -18.96 -2.31 -0.73
CA THR A 299 -17.67 -1.92 -1.31
C THR A 299 -17.23 -2.94 -2.35
N ASP A 300 -16.67 -2.47 -3.46
CA ASP A 300 -16.13 -3.35 -4.52
C ASP A 300 -14.59 -3.48 -4.47
N ASP A 301 -13.90 -2.56 -3.79
CA ASP A 301 -12.44 -2.36 -3.91
C ASP A 301 -11.69 -2.07 -2.59
N ALA A 302 -12.40 -1.92 -1.46
CA ALA A 302 -11.78 -1.49 -0.19
C ALA A 302 -12.12 -2.39 1.01
N GLY A 303 -12.41 -3.68 0.79
CA GLY A 303 -12.77 -4.62 1.86
C GLY A 303 -11.77 -4.65 3.03
N GLY A 304 -10.48 -4.84 2.73
CA GLY A 304 -9.42 -4.90 3.75
C GLY A 304 -9.28 -3.63 4.60
N PHE A 305 -9.61 -2.45 4.04
CA PHE A 305 -9.61 -1.19 4.79
C PHE A 305 -10.69 -1.17 5.88
N TYR A 306 -11.86 -1.77 5.63
CA TYR A 306 -12.96 -1.77 6.60
C TYR A 306 -12.86 -2.90 7.63
N GLU A 307 -12.12 -3.98 7.32
CA GLU A 307 -11.98 -5.14 8.21
C GLU A 307 -11.39 -4.80 9.58
N ARG A 308 -10.49 -3.80 9.65
CA ARG A 308 -9.94 -3.29 10.91
C ARG A 308 -10.99 -2.66 11.84
N TYR A 309 -12.13 -2.22 11.31
CA TYR A 309 -13.26 -1.69 12.08
C TYR A 309 -14.30 -2.77 12.39
N GLY A 310 -13.97 -4.05 12.16
CA GLY A 310 -14.83 -5.18 12.48
C GLY A 310 -15.83 -5.54 11.39
N PHE A 311 -15.82 -4.85 10.24
CA PHE A 311 -16.58 -5.29 9.07
C PHE A 311 -15.99 -6.59 8.52
N ARG A 312 -16.84 -7.47 8.01
CA ARG A 312 -16.43 -8.73 7.39
C ARG A 312 -17.37 -9.06 6.25
N HIS A 313 -16.85 -9.73 5.23
CA HIS A 313 -17.71 -10.34 4.22
C HIS A 313 -18.48 -11.52 4.86
N ASP A 314 -19.81 -11.53 4.73
CA ASP A 314 -20.66 -12.60 5.27
C ASP A 314 -21.37 -13.33 4.12
N GLU A 315 -20.77 -14.42 3.64
CA GLU A 315 -21.29 -15.23 2.53
C GLU A 315 -22.71 -15.74 2.80
N ARG A 316 -23.05 -16.03 4.06
CA ARG A 316 -24.39 -16.50 4.43
C ARG A 316 -25.46 -15.42 4.23
N ARG A 317 -25.06 -14.14 4.30
CA ARG A 317 -25.97 -13.01 4.07
C ARG A 317 -26.18 -12.73 2.59
N GLN A 318 -25.25 -13.11 1.72
CA GLN A 318 -25.44 -12.99 0.26
C GLN A 318 -26.61 -13.86 -0.23
N GLU A 319 -26.81 -15.04 0.36
CA GLU A 319 -27.91 -15.95 -0.01
C GLU A 319 -29.30 -15.41 0.37
N VAL A 320 -29.37 -14.50 1.35
CA VAL A 320 -30.64 -13.92 1.86
C VAL A 320 -30.77 -12.42 1.58
N LEU A 321 -29.81 -11.82 0.88
CA LEU A 321 -29.85 -10.41 0.51
C LEU A 321 -30.92 -10.20 -0.56
N MET A 322 -31.85 -9.29 -0.28
CA MET A 322 -32.88 -8.87 -1.22
C MET A 322 -32.72 -7.37 -1.49
N GLU A 323 -32.41 -7.03 -2.74
CA GLU A 323 -32.21 -5.65 -3.16
C GLU A 323 -33.34 -5.17 -4.06
N LYS A 324 -33.63 -3.88 -3.98
CA LYS A 324 -34.50 -3.19 -4.93
C LYS A 324 -33.70 -2.10 -5.60
N GLU A 325 -33.53 -2.21 -6.91
CA GLU A 325 -32.84 -1.19 -7.70
C GLU A 325 -33.56 0.16 -7.59
N ARG A 326 -32.78 1.24 -7.59
CA ARG A 326 -33.32 2.60 -7.66
C ARG A 326 -33.98 2.77 -9.02
N GLN A 327 -35.23 3.22 -9.02
CA GLN A 327 -35.86 3.66 -10.25
C GLN A 327 -35.19 4.97 -10.69
N ASN A 328 -34.78 5.05 -11.95
CA ASN A 328 -34.19 6.27 -12.52
C ASN A 328 -35.20 7.42 -12.36
N VAL A 329 -34.93 8.35 -11.45
CA VAL A 329 -35.65 9.63 -11.30
C VAL A 329 -34.65 10.75 -11.54
#